data_AF-A0A522C1T6-F1
#
_entry.id   AF-A0A522C1T6-F1
#
_cell.length_a   1.000
_cell.length_b   1.000
_cell.length_c   1.000
_cell.angle_alpha   90.00
_cell.angle_beta   90.00
_cell.angle_gamma   90.00
#
_symmetry.space_group_name_H-M   'P 1'
#
loop_
_entity.id
_entity.type
_entity.pdbx_description
1 polymer ?
#
loop_
_entity_poly.entity_id
_entity_poly.type
_entity_poly.pdbx_seq_one_letter_code
_entity_poly.pdbx_strand_id
1 'polypeptide(L)'
;MSTQPGQQTDFGANEWLVYEIHQQYLKDPESVSEAWREFLSDYDPGQPGASTNGGSAPAPQQAAPAQEPAAPVAEKPAAAAAPAPAGAPAPAPAQAKRVVAAPAEGAHTTPLKGAAARVVSNMEASLAVPTATSVRSVPAKLLADNRIVINSHLKRSRGGKVSFTHLIGYALVRAVADVPVMNNSYAEVDGKPVVVTPDNVGLGLAIDLQNANGTRSLVVAAIKNADSMD
;
A
#
# COMPACT_ATOMS: atom_id res chain seq x y z
N MET A 1 -38.41 -17.23 -1.33
CA MET A 1 -37.83 -15.98 -1.84
C MET A 1 -36.47 -15.83 -1.18
N SER A 2 -35.43 -16.29 -1.86
CA SER A 2 -34.06 -16.40 -1.33
C SER A 2 -33.28 -15.13 -1.67
N THR A 3 -32.76 -14.44 -0.68
CA THR A 3 -31.79 -13.36 -0.85
C THR A 3 -30.38 -13.94 -0.65
N GLN A 4 -29.53 -13.81 -1.67
CA GLN A 4 -28.16 -14.31 -1.65
C GLN A 4 -27.20 -13.15 -1.33
N PRO A 5 -26.42 -13.21 -0.24
CA PRO A 5 -25.37 -12.24 0.05
C PRO A 5 -24.03 -12.73 -0.53
N GLY A 6 -23.35 -11.91 -1.34
CA GLY A 6 -21.97 -12.19 -1.76
C GLY A 6 -21.68 -12.10 -3.25
N GLN A 7 -22.11 -11.04 -3.94
CA GLN A 7 -21.50 -10.66 -5.22
C GLN A 7 -20.22 -9.87 -4.89
N GLN A 8 -19.11 -10.57 -4.66
CA GLN A 8 -17.79 -9.96 -4.72
C GLN A 8 -17.51 -9.66 -6.20
N THR A 9 -17.46 -8.39 -6.56
CA THR A 9 -17.03 -7.93 -7.88
C THR A 9 -15.53 -8.18 -8.04
N ASP A 10 -15.07 -8.45 -9.27
CA ASP A 10 -13.70 -8.89 -9.59
C ASP A 10 -12.59 -7.90 -9.13
N PHE A 11 -12.94 -6.65 -8.81
CA PHE A 11 -12.00 -5.58 -8.50
C PHE A 11 -11.75 -5.33 -7.00
N GLY A 12 -12.49 -6.01 -6.11
CA GLY A 12 -12.28 -5.94 -4.66
C GLY A 12 -12.22 -4.50 -4.11
N ALA A 13 -11.16 -4.16 -3.37
CA ALA A 13 -11.02 -2.83 -2.75
C ALA A 13 -10.87 -1.65 -3.75
N ASN A 14 -10.64 -1.94 -5.03
CA ASN A 14 -10.49 -0.94 -6.09
C ASN A 14 -11.81 -0.65 -6.83
N GLU A 15 -12.92 -1.26 -6.41
CA GLU A 15 -14.23 -1.09 -7.04
C GLU A 15 -14.67 0.38 -7.12
N TRP A 16 -14.47 1.14 -6.04
CA TRP A 16 -14.82 2.57 -6.00
C TRP A 16 -14.02 3.38 -7.03
N LEU A 17 -12.76 3.01 -7.26
CA LEU A 17 -11.87 3.69 -8.19
C LEU A 17 -12.24 3.37 -9.64
N VAL A 18 -12.52 2.09 -9.94
CA VAL A 18 -13.01 1.68 -11.27
C VAL A 18 -14.31 2.39 -11.59
N TYR A 19 -15.23 2.50 -10.61
CA TYR A 19 -16.47 3.27 -10.76
C TYR A 19 -16.20 4.74 -11.05
N GLU A 20 -15.28 5.38 -10.33
CA GLU A 20 -14.93 6.79 -10.55
C GLU A 20 -14.33 7.03 -11.95
N ILE A 21 -13.39 6.19 -12.38
CA ILE A 21 -12.78 6.28 -13.71
C ILE A 21 -13.82 6.02 -14.81
N HIS A 22 -14.75 5.08 -14.61
CA HIS A 22 -15.86 4.85 -15.53
C HIS A 22 -16.80 6.07 -15.62
N GLN A 23 -17.09 6.74 -14.50
CA GLN A 23 -17.88 7.98 -14.52
C GLN A 23 -17.15 9.14 -15.23
N GLN A 24 -15.81 9.18 -15.19
CA GLN A 24 -15.01 10.14 -15.95
C GLN A 24 -15.06 9.82 -17.45
N TYR A 25 -14.89 8.55 -17.84
CA TYR A 25 -14.99 8.08 -19.22
C TYR A 25 -16.36 8.39 -19.87
N LEU A 26 -17.46 8.24 -19.12
CA LEU A 26 -18.82 8.58 -19.61
C LEU A 26 -19.02 10.09 -19.84
N LYS A 27 -18.26 10.94 -19.13
CA LYS A 27 -18.32 12.40 -19.29
C LYS A 27 -17.41 12.88 -20.42
N ASP A 28 -16.20 12.37 -20.45
CA ASP A 28 -15.18 12.66 -21.46
C ASP A 28 -14.27 11.44 -21.63
N PRO A 29 -14.39 10.69 -22.74
CA PRO A 29 -13.54 9.54 -23.00
C PRO A 29 -12.04 9.87 -23.00
N GLU A 30 -11.64 11.08 -23.40
CA GLU A 30 -10.23 11.49 -23.45
C GLU A 30 -9.65 11.83 -22.07
N SER A 31 -10.49 11.97 -21.05
CA SER A 31 -10.06 12.25 -19.67
C SER A 31 -9.37 11.06 -19.00
N VAL A 32 -9.55 9.84 -19.52
CA VAL A 32 -8.92 8.62 -19.02
C VAL A 32 -7.88 8.11 -20.01
N SER A 33 -6.84 7.44 -19.50
CA SER A 33 -5.75 6.94 -20.35
C SER A 33 -6.24 5.91 -21.38
N GLU A 34 -5.51 5.74 -22.48
CA GLU A 34 -5.81 4.76 -23.55
C GLU A 34 -6.09 3.35 -23.03
N ALA A 35 -5.28 2.85 -22.09
CA ALA A 35 -5.49 1.54 -21.48
C ALA A 35 -6.83 1.43 -20.72
N TRP A 36 -7.28 2.53 -20.09
CA TRP A 36 -8.58 2.59 -19.42
C TRP A 36 -9.72 2.73 -20.42
N ARG A 37 -9.54 3.43 -21.55
CA ARG A 37 -10.54 3.49 -22.63
C ARG A 37 -10.77 2.13 -23.27
N GLU A 38 -9.71 1.38 -23.56
CA GLU A 38 -9.80 0.03 -24.12
C GLU A 38 -10.57 -0.90 -23.18
N PHE A 39 -10.22 -0.88 -21.88
CA PHE A 39 -10.90 -1.67 -20.85
C PHE A 39 -12.37 -1.26 -20.63
N LEU A 40 -12.68 0.05 -20.65
CA LEU A 40 -14.03 0.56 -20.39
C LEU A 40 -14.95 0.53 -21.62
N SER A 41 -14.39 0.31 -22.83
CA SER A 41 -15.16 0.29 -24.08
C SER A 41 -16.20 -0.84 -24.14
N ASP A 42 -15.94 -1.94 -23.45
CA ASP A 42 -16.81 -3.12 -23.37
C ASP A 42 -17.13 -3.53 -21.93
N TYR A 43 -16.91 -2.64 -20.96
CA TYR A 43 -17.17 -2.86 -19.53
C TYR A 43 -18.65 -2.70 -19.19
N ASP A 44 -19.27 -3.76 -18.66
CA ASP A 44 -20.64 -3.72 -18.12
C ASP A 44 -20.62 -3.91 -16.58
N PRO A 45 -20.92 -2.86 -15.79
CA PRO A 45 -20.93 -2.94 -14.32
C PRO A 45 -22.04 -3.86 -13.77
N GLY A 46 -22.98 -4.32 -14.61
CA GLY A 46 -24.06 -5.24 -14.26
C GLY A 46 -23.73 -6.73 -14.42
N GLN A 47 -22.59 -7.09 -15.03
CA GLN A 47 -22.16 -8.48 -15.24
C GLN A 47 -20.83 -8.78 -14.52
N PRO A 48 -20.77 -9.84 -13.68
CA PRO A 48 -19.51 -10.32 -13.13
C PRO A 48 -18.60 -10.78 -14.28
N GLY A 49 -17.42 -10.16 -14.42
CA GLY A 49 -16.40 -10.57 -15.39
C GLY A 49 -16.55 -10.07 -16.83
N ALA A 50 -17.43 -9.09 -17.11
CA ALA A 50 -17.63 -8.62 -18.48
C ALA A 50 -16.71 -7.45 -18.86
N SER A 51 -15.47 -7.77 -19.25
CA SER A 51 -14.84 -7.13 -20.43
C SER A 51 -14.60 -8.28 -21.42
N THR A 52 -15.21 -8.20 -22.59
CA THR A 52 -15.16 -9.24 -23.64
C THR A 52 -13.77 -9.41 -24.24
N ASN A 53 -12.88 -8.45 -24.02
CA ASN A 53 -11.48 -8.47 -24.44
C ASN A 53 -10.54 -9.21 -23.46
N GLY A 54 -11.04 -9.77 -22.36
CA GLY A 54 -10.23 -10.55 -21.41
C GLY A 54 -9.13 -9.75 -20.70
N GLY A 55 -9.19 -8.41 -20.78
CA GLY A 55 -8.23 -7.49 -20.19
C GLY A 55 -8.46 -7.32 -18.69
N SER A 56 -7.40 -7.42 -17.89
CA SER A 56 -7.42 -6.95 -16.50
C SER A 56 -7.40 -5.42 -16.47
N ALA A 57 -8.12 -4.81 -15.53
CA ALA A 57 -8.12 -3.35 -15.37
C ALA A 57 -6.66 -2.82 -15.26
N PRO A 58 -6.30 -1.76 -15.99
CA PRO A 58 -4.95 -1.19 -15.95
C PRO A 58 -4.59 -0.73 -14.53
N ALA A 59 -3.31 -0.87 -14.15
CA ALA A 59 -2.83 -0.28 -12.90
C ALA A 59 -3.05 1.25 -12.94
N PRO A 60 -3.65 1.86 -11.89
CA PRO A 60 -4.02 3.27 -11.94
C PRO A 60 -2.77 4.15 -12.04
N GLN A 61 -2.61 4.79 -13.20
CA GLN A 61 -1.68 5.88 -13.41
C GLN A 61 -2.47 7.18 -13.26
N GLN A 62 -2.17 7.93 -12.21
CA GLN A 62 -2.90 9.13 -11.80
C GLN A 62 -2.94 10.15 -12.96
N ALA A 63 -4.10 10.30 -13.60
CA ALA A 63 -4.34 11.32 -14.60
C ALA A 63 -4.43 12.70 -13.92
N ALA A 64 -3.69 13.66 -14.46
CA ALA A 64 -3.74 15.06 -14.03
C ALA A 64 -5.11 15.68 -14.39
N PRO A 65 -5.63 16.68 -13.64
CA PRO A 65 -6.94 17.25 -13.90
C PRO A 65 -7.00 17.94 -15.27
N ALA A 66 -7.91 17.50 -16.14
CA ALA A 66 -8.18 18.10 -17.44
C ALA A 66 -8.95 19.43 -17.30
N GLN A 67 -8.52 20.44 -18.07
CA GLN A 67 -9.26 21.68 -18.32
C GLN A 67 -10.24 21.50 -19.49
N GLU A 68 -11.45 22.00 -19.31
CA GLU A 68 -12.57 22.06 -20.27
C GLU A 68 -12.43 23.28 -21.24
N PRO A 69 -13.25 23.44 -22.31
CA PRO A 69 -13.24 22.72 -23.58
C PRO A 69 -13.10 23.64 -24.83
N ALA A 70 -12.72 23.10 -25.99
CA ALA A 70 -12.96 23.75 -27.30
C ALA A 70 -13.35 22.74 -28.40
N ALA A 71 -14.32 23.15 -29.21
CA ALA A 71 -15.18 22.42 -30.15
C ALA A 71 -14.49 21.86 -31.43
N PRO A 72 -15.18 21.01 -32.25
CA PRO A 72 -14.59 19.90 -33.01
C PRO A 72 -14.34 20.19 -34.49
N VAL A 73 -13.46 19.41 -35.12
CA VAL A 73 -13.39 19.25 -36.58
C VAL A 73 -13.31 17.76 -36.93
N ALA A 74 -14.19 17.35 -37.85
CA ALA A 74 -14.45 15.97 -38.25
C ALA A 74 -13.41 15.37 -39.22
N GLU A 75 -13.13 14.09 -38.97
CA GLU A 75 -12.77 12.94 -39.82
C GLU A 75 -12.18 13.10 -41.25
N LYS A 76 -11.10 12.33 -41.53
CA LYS A 76 -11.15 11.17 -42.46
C LYS A 76 -9.92 10.24 -42.27
N PRO A 77 -10.05 8.90 -42.39
CA PRO A 77 -9.00 7.93 -42.01
C PRO A 77 -8.04 7.60 -43.17
N ALA A 78 -6.78 7.30 -42.85
CA ALA A 78 -5.89 6.59 -43.76
C ALA A 78 -4.82 5.74 -43.04
N ALA A 79 -4.88 4.45 -43.37
CA ALA A 79 -3.78 3.51 -43.56
C ALA A 79 -2.95 3.03 -42.35
N ALA A 80 -3.04 1.71 -42.15
CA ALA A 80 -2.20 0.89 -41.31
C ALA A 80 -0.70 1.06 -41.66
N ALA A 81 0.11 1.25 -40.63
CA ALA A 81 1.55 1.09 -40.67
C ALA A 81 1.99 0.00 -39.68
N ALA A 82 2.94 -0.81 -40.13
CA ALA A 82 3.53 -1.98 -39.50
C ALA A 82 4.14 -1.71 -38.10
N PRO A 83 4.37 -2.74 -37.26
CA PRO A 83 4.74 -2.55 -35.86
C PRO A 83 6.14 -1.94 -35.71
N ALA A 84 6.22 -0.85 -34.95
CA ALA A 84 7.47 -0.24 -34.54
C ALA A 84 8.07 -0.98 -33.32
N PRO A 85 9.40 -1.06 -33.19
CA PRO A 85 10.09 -1.90 -32.21
C PRO A 85 9.84 -1.45 -30.77
N ALA A 86 9.83 -2.42 -29.85
CA ALA A 86 9.67 -2.22 -28.41
C ALA A 86 10.65 -1.17 -27.87
N GLY A 87 10.10 -0.04 -27.41
CA GLY A 87 10.85 1.02 -26.75
C GLY A 87 11.44 0.54 -25.43
N ALA A 88 12.69 0.94 -25.18
CA ALA A 88 13.38 0.72 -23.93
C ALA A 88 12.58 1.28 -22.73
N PRO A 89 12.69 0.68 -21.52
CA PRO A 89 11.94 1.11 -20.36
C PRO A 89 12.23 2.58 -20.02
N ALA A 90 11.16 3.36 -19.85
CA ALA A 90 11.23 4.76 -19.44
C ALA A 90 11.87 4.87 -18.03
N PRO A 91 12.76 5.85 -17.80
CA PRO A 91 13.36 6.05 -16.50
C PRO A 91 12.30 6.45 -15.46
N ALA A 92 12.45 5.92 -14.24
CA ALA A 92 11.57 6.24 -13.11
C ALA A 92 11.48 7.77 -12.90
N PRO A 93 10.29 8.33 -12.60
CA PRO A 93 10.13 9.76 -12.42
C PRO A 93 11.03 10.26 -11.29
N ALA A 94 11.88 11.24 -11.61
CA ALA A 94 12.75 11.90 -10.65
C ALA A 94 11.90 12.53 -9.54
N GLN A 95 12.26 12.25 -8.28
CA GLN A 95 11.62 12.84 -7.10
C GLN A 95 11.65 14.37 -7.23
N ALA A 96 10.47 14.98 -7.35
CA ALA A 96 10.35 16.43 -7.36
C ALA A 96 10.92 17.00 -6.05
N LYS A 97 11.88 17.92 -6.16
CA LYS A 97 12.44 18.62 -5.00
C LYS A 97 11.30 19.31 -4.25
N ARG A 98 11.08 18.92 -3.00
CA ARG A 98 10.02 19.47 -2.15
C ARG A 98 10.33 20.94 -1.85
N VAL A 99 9.50 21.84 -2.35
CA VAL A 99 9.48 23.24 -1.93
C VAL A 99 8.70 23.32 -0.63
N VAL A 100 9.37 23.59 0.48
CA VAL A 100 8.71 23.84 1.77
C VAL A 100 8.22 25.29 1.76
N ALA A 101 6.90 25.49 1.70
CA ALA A 101 6.31 26.82 1.79
C ALA A 101 6.53 27.40 3.20
N ALA A 102 6.79 28.71 3.27
CA ALA A 102 6.90 29.42 4.55
C ALA A 102 5.54 29.38 5.31
N PRO A 103 5.56 29.37 6.65
CA PRO A 103 4.33 29.49 7.44
C PRO A 103 3.56 30.76 7.07
N ALA A 104 2.23 30.67 7.02
CA ALA A 104 1.37 31.83 6.76
C ALA A 104 1.55 32.91 7.83
N GLU A 105 1.35 34.18 7.45
CA GLU A 105 1.38 35.30 8.41
C GLU A 105 0.36 35.10 9.54
N GLY A 106 0.81 35.30 10.77
CA GLY A 106 0.01 35.05 11.98
C GLY A 106 0.02 33.60 12.50
N ALA A 107 0.73 32.67 11.84
CA ALA A 107 0.83 31.29 12.31
C ALA A 107 1.70 31.15 13.56
N HIS A 108 1.20 30.40 14.55
CA HIS A 108 1.99 29.99 15.71
C HIS A 108 2.92 28.83 15.32
N THR A 109 4.22 28.99 15.61
CA THR A 109 5.23 27.96 15.39
C THR A 109 5.70 27.40 16.73
N THR A 110 5.70 26.07 16.85
CA THR A 110 6.21 25.36 18.02
C THR A 110 7.35 24.44 17.58
N PRO A 111 8.57 24.62 18.10
CA PRO A 111 9.69 23.76 17.74
C PRO A 111 9.44 22.31 18.16
N LEU A 112 9.65 21.36 17.24
CA LEU A 112 9.63 19.94 17.53
C LEU A 112 10.89 19.55 18.29
N LYS A 113 10.75 18.85 19.42
CA LYS A 113 11.86 18.44 20.29
C LYS A 113 11.71 16.97 20.69
N GLY A 114 12.81 16.35 21.14
CA GLY A 114 12.81 14.99 21.69
C GLY A 114 12.27 13.95 20.71
N ALA A 115 11.32 13.13 21.16
CA ALA A 115 10.75 12.03 20.37
C ALA A 115 10.14 12.49 19.04
N ALA A 116 9.45 13.64 19.01
CA ALA A 116 8.84 14.17 17.79
C ALA A 116 9.90 14.53 16.74
N ALA A 117 11.02 15.14 17.16
CA ALA A 117 12.14 15.43 16.26
C ALA A 117 12.79 14.14 15.72
N ARG A 118 12.86 13.09 16.55
CA ARG A 118 13.39 11.79 16.11
C ARG A 118 12.49 11.12 15.08
N VAL A 119 11.17 11.20 15.24
CA VAL A 119 10.21 10.71 14.24
C VAL A 119 10.43 11.43 12.91
N VAL A 120 10.55 12.76 12.92
CA VAL A 120 10.83 13.53 11.68
C VAL A 120 12.10 13.04 11.00
N SER A 121 13.21 12.93 11.72
CA SER A 121 14.48 12.43 11.18
C SER A 121 14.35 11.04 10.55
N ASN A 122 13.59 10.13 11.18
CA ASN A 122 13.38 8.78 10.63
C ASN A 122 12.46 8.81 9.39
N MET A 123 11.42 9.65 9.39
CA MET A 123 10.49 9.79 8.27
C MET A 123 11.19 10.41 7.05
N GLU A 124 12.06 11.40 7.24
CA GLU A 124 12.85 11.98 6.17
C GLU A 124 13.83 10.96 5.58
N ALA A 125 14.50 10.16 6.43
CA ALA A 125 15.37 9.08 5.96
C ALA A 125 14.60 8.04 5.12
N SER A 126 13.33 7.76 5.45
CA SER A 126 12.51 6.79 4.72
C SER A 126 12.16 7.21 3.29
N LEU A 127 12.26 8.51 2.95
CA LEU A 127 11.95 9.01 1.60
C LEU A 127 12.89 8.47 0.52
N ALA A 128 14.09 8.02 0.91
CA ALA A 128 15.04 7.41 0.01
C ALA A 128 14.69 5.95 -0.34
N VAL A 129 13.79 5.32 0.41
CA VAL A 129 13.41 3.92 0.20
C VAL A 129 12.26 3.85 -0.82
N PRO A 130 12.45 3.22 -1.99
CA PRO A 130 11.36 2.99 -2.93
C PRO A 130 10.40 1.96 -2.33
N THR A 131 9.23 2.42 -1.89
CA THR A 131 8.24 1.57 -1.22
C THR A 131 7.25 1.00 -2.22
N ALA A 132 7.15 -0.33 -2.27
CA ALA A 132 6.11 -1.05 -3.00
C ALA A 132 5.10 -1.62 -2.01
N THR A 133 3.81 -1.33 -2.22
CA THR A 133 2.73 -1.72 -1.30
C THR A 133 1.85 -2.78 -1.96
N SER A 134 1.61 -3.89 -1.26
CA SER A 134 0.63 -4.90 -1.63
C SER A 134 -0.33 -5.15 -0.47
N VAL A 135 -1.58 -5.47 -0.77
CA VAL A 135 -2.62 -5.69 0.24
C VAL A 135 -3.29 -7.03 -0.03
N ARG A 136 -3.55 -7.78 1.05
CA ARG A 136 -4.32 -9.04 1.01
C ARG A 136 -5.30 -9.06 2.16
N SER A 137 -6.50 -9.55 1.89
CA SER A 137 -7.52 -9.76 2.91
C SER A 137 -7.39 -11.14 3.51
N VAL A 138 -7.33 -11.23 4.84
CA VAL A 138 -7.26 -12.49 5.58
C VAL A 138 -8.51 -12.61 6.47
N PRO A 139 -9.30 -13.69 6.36
CA PRO A 139 -10.46 -13.89 7.24
C PRO A 139 -10.06 -13.98 8.71
N ALA A 140 -10.63 -13.11 9.56
CA ALA A 140 -10.26 -13.02 10.97
C ALA A 140 -10.99 -14.02 11.88
N LYS A 141 -12.04 -14.69 11.39
CA LYS A 141 -12.86 -15.60 12.23
C LYS A 141 -12.04 -16.75 12.80
N LEU A 142 -11.28 -17.43 11.94
CA LEU A 142 -10.42 -18.54 12.36
C LEU A 142 -9.36 -18.07 13.37
N LEU A 143 -8.79 -16.88 13.17
CA LEU A 143 -7.84 -16.28 14.10
C LEU A 143 -8.47 -16.01 15.47
N ALA A 144 -9.72 -15.52 15.50
CA ALA A 144 -10.46 -15.27 16.74
C ALA A 144 -10.80 -16.58 17.47
N ASP A 145 -11.31 -17.58 16.76
CA ASP A 145 -11.70 -18.87 17.33
C ASP A 145 -10.47 -19.59 17.93
N ASN A 146 -9.35 -19.66 17.18
CA ASN A 146 -8.09 -20.24 17.67
C ASN A 146 -7.55 -19.49 18.90
N ARG A 147 -7.62 -18.15 18.89
CA ARG A 147 -7.19 -17.33 20.03
C ARG A 147 -8.03 -17.60 21.28
N ILE A 148 -9.32 -17.87 21.15
CA ILE A 148 -10.19 -18.22 22.28
C ILE A 148 -9.76 -19.56 22.88
N VAL A 149 -9.52 -20.57 22.03
CA VAL A 149 -9.06 -21.89 22.46
C VAL A 149 -7.72 -21.80 23.19
N ILE A 150 -6.74 -21.10 22.61
CA ILE A 150 -5.42 -20.88 23.21
C ILE A 150 -5.55 -20.20 24.58
N ASN A 151 -6.29 -19.10 24.66
CA ASN A 151 -6.45 -18.38 25.93
C ASN A 151 -7.20 -19.21 26.99
N SER A 152 -8.15 -20.04 26.56
CA SER A 152 -8.85 -20.95 27.47
C SER A 152 -7.91 -22.00 28.07
N HIS A 153 -7.01 -22.53 27.24
CA HIS A 153 -5.96 -23.45 27.69
C HIS A 153 -4.94 -22.75 28.61
N LEU A 154 -4.44 -21.56 28.25
CA LEU A 154 -3.50 -20.78 29.05
C LEU A 154 -4.07 -20.44 30.42
N LYS A 155 -5.35 -20.03 30.48
CA LYS A 155 -6.04 -19.73 31.73
C LYS A 155 -6.07 -20.92 32.71
N ARG A 156 -6.10 -22.16 32.21
CA ARG A 156 -6.16 -23.39 33.02
C ARG A 156 -4.78 -23.98 33.35
N SER A 157 -3.74 -23.57 32.64
CA SER A 157 -2.39 -24.11 32.77
C SER A 157 -1.45 -23.12 33.45
N ARG A 158 -0.56 -22.47 32.70
CA ARG A 158 0.48 -21.56 33.21
C ARG A 158 0.03 -20.10 33.42
N GLY A 159 -1.21 -19.77 33.08
CA GLY A 159 -1.70 -18.39 33.07
C GLY A 159 -1.25 -17.61 31.83
N GLY A 160 -1.41 -16.29 31.85
CA GLY A 160 -1.11 -15.42 30.73
C GLY A 160 -2.25 -15.30 29.71
N LYS A 161 -2.05 -14.43 28.71
CA LYS A 161 -3.04 -14.14 27.66
C LYS A 161 -2.32 -13.78 26.37
N VAL A 162 -2.75 -14.41 25.29
CA VAL A 162 -2.33 -14.12 23.93
C VAL A 162 -3.29 -13.11 23.31
N SER A 163 -2.74 -12.05 22.70
CA SER A 163 -3.48 -11.07 21.88
C SER A 163 -3.35 -11.41 20.39
N PHE A 164 -4.12 -10.73 19.53
CA PHE A 164 -3.94 -10.86 18.08
C PHE A 164 -2.53 -10.47 17.63
N THR A 165 -1.94 -9.44 18.26
CA THR A 165 -0.56 -9.01 18.00
C THR A 165 0.45 -10.13 18.20
N HIS A 166 0.26 -11.00 19.20
CA HIS A 166 1.17 -12.13 19.43
C HIS A 166 1.07 -13.14 18.28
N LEU A 167 -0.16 -13.48 17.86
CA LEU A 167 -0.37 -14.43 16.76
C LEU A 167 0.17 -13.89 15.43
N ILE A 168 -0.09 -12.61 15.14
CA ILE A 168 0.40 -11.95 13.92
C ILE A 168 1.93 -11.82 13.97
N GLY A 169 2.49 -11.38 15.10
CA GLY A 169 3.94 -11.25 15.28
C GLY A 169 4.66 -12.59 15.11
N TYR A 170 4.18 -13.65 15.75
CA TYR A 170 4.71 -15.00 15.57
C TYR A 170 4.64 -15.45 14.10
N ALA A 171 3.49 -15.27 13.45
CA ALA A 171 3.34 -15.62 12.04
C ALA A 171 4.30 -14.84 11.13
N LEU A 172 4.54 -13.55 11.38
CA LEU A 172 5.51 -12.75 10.62
C LEU A 172 6.93 -13.28 10.79
N VAL A 173 7.36 -13.58 12.02
CA VAL A 173 8.69 -14.14 12.28
C VAL A 173 8.87 -15.49 11.56
N ARG A 174 7.85 -16.36 11.61
CA ARG A 174 7.85 -17.63 10.88
C ARG A 174 7.90 -17.43 9.36
N ALA A 175 7.14 -16.50 8.82
CA ALA A 175 7.13 -16.22 7.38
C ALA A 175 8.47 -15.66 6.88
N VAL A 176 9.17 -14.87 7.69
CA VAL A 176 10.52 -14.38 7.36
C VAL A 176 11.53 -15.52 7.29
N ALA A 177 11.37 -16.59 8.10
CA ALA A 177 12.21 -17.78 7.99
C ALA A 177 12.01 -18.51 6.65
N ASP A 178 10.80 -18.50 6.09
CA ASP A 178 10.50 -19.09 4.78
C ASP A 178 10.98 -18.20 3.61
N VAL A 179 11.09 -16.88 3.83
CA VAL A 179 11.57 -15.89 2.84
C VAL A 179 12.67 -15.00 3.43
N PRO A 180 13.88 -15.53 3.69
CA PRO A 180 14.93 -14.84 4.47
C PRO A 180 15.40 -13.51 3.88
N VAL A 181 15.31 -13.34 2.56
CA VAL A 181 15.68 -12.09 1.88
C VAL A 181 14.87 -10.88 2.39
N MET A 182 13.69 -11.11 2.96
CA MET A 182 12.86 -10.06 3.56
C MET A 182 13.43 -9.50 4.88
N ASN A 183 14.42 -10.16 5.49
CA ASN A 183 15.12 -9.67 6.68
C ASN A 183 16.39 -8.86 6.36
N ASN A 184 16.77 -8.76 5.08
CA ASN A 184 17.98 -8.06 4.68
C ASN A 184 17.79 -6.54 4.70
N SER A 185 18.88 -5.79 4.86
CA SER A 185 18.87 -4.33 4.76
C SER A 185 20.01 -3.82 3.87
N TYR A 186 19.82 -2.62 3.31
CA TYR A 186 20.87 -1.89 2.62
C TYR A 186 21.69 -1.09 3.63
N ALA A 187 23.02 -1.08 3.46
CA ALA A 187 23.90 -0.21 4.21
C ALA A 187 25.05 0.29 3.31
N GLU A 188 25.79 1.27 3.81
CA GLU A 188 27.06 1.70 3.22
C GLU A 188 28.17 1.48 4.24
N VAL A 189 29.22 0.77 3.81
CA VAL A 189 30.43 0.54 4.61
C VAL A 189 31.60 1.08 3.80
N ASP A 190 32.35 2.02 4.39
CA ASP A 190 33.46 2.72 3.73
C ASP A 190 33.06 3.37 2.38
N GLY A 191 31.84 3.91 2.32
CA GLY A 191 31.28 4.55 1.12
C GLY A 191 30.91 3.58 0.00
N LYS A 192 30.90 2.26 0.28
CA LYS A 192 30.50 1.23 -0.68
C LYS A 192 29.13 0.66 -0.30
N PRO A 193 28.21 0.49 -1.27
CA PRO A 193 26.92 -0.11 -1.03
C PRO A 193 27.09 -1.60 -0.69
N VAL A 194 26.44 -2.05 0.38
CA VAL A 194 26.43 -3.45 0.81
C VAL A 194 25.02 -3.90 1.18
N VAL A 195 24.78 -5.21 1.05
CA VAL A 195 23.60 -5.86 1.61
C VAL A 195 24.01 -6.46 2.96
N VAL A 196 23.26 -6.12 4.00
CA VAL A 196 23.39 -6.71 5.32
C VAL A 196 22.38 -7.84 5.43
N THR A 197 22.87 -9.04 5.73
CA THR A 197 22.06 -10.23 6.02
C THR A 197 22.25 -10.58 7.50
N PRO A 198 21.29 -10.25 8.37
CA PRO A 198 21.38 -10.55 9.80
C PRO A 198 21.22 -12.05 10.09
N ASP A 199 21.93 -12.54 11.11
CA ASP A 199 21.81 -13.94 11.57
C ASP A 199 20.48 -14.25 12.27
N ASN A 200 19.85 -13.24 12.87
CA ASN A 200 18.63 -13.39 13.69
C ASN A 200 17.55 -12.41 13.21
N VAL A 201 16.31 -12.66 13.62
CA VAL A 201 15.17 -11.79 13.29
C VAL A 201 14.87 -10.86 14.46
N GLY A 202 14.87 -9.55 14.19
CA GLY A 202 14.37 -8.54 15.13
C GLY A 202 12.95 -8.13 14.75
N LEU A 203 11.99 -8.22 15.69
CA LEU A 203 10.62 -7.78 15.45
C LEU A 203 10.36 -6.41 16.12
N GLY A 204 10.18 -5.38 15.31
CA GLY A 204 9.75 -4.06 15.78
C GLY A 204 8.25 -3.98 16.00
N LEU A 205 7.81 -3.53 17.17
CA LEU A 205 6.41 -3.28 17.50
C LEU A 205 6.18 -1.78 17.69
N ALA A 206 5.43 -1.17 16.78
CA ALA A 206 5.00 0.22 16.89
C ALA A 206 3.87 0.35 17.92
N ILE A 207 4.08 1.20 18.92
CA ILE A 207 3.20 1.39 20.07
C ILE A 207 2.89 2.88 20.21
N ASP A 208 1.61 3.19 20.34
CA ASP A 208 1.13 4.52 20.68
C ASP A 208 0.97 4.63 22.20
N LEU A 209 1.80 5.46 22.82
CA LEU A 209 1.84 5.69 24.25
C LEU A 209 1.12 6.99 24.60
N GLN A 210 0.17 6.90 25.53
CA GLN A 210 -0.45 8.08 26.14
C GLN A 210 0.39 8.55 27.33
N ASN A 211 0.85 9.80 27.26
CA ASN A 211 1.61 10.45 28.32
C ASN A 211 0.68 10.98 29.43
N ALA A 212 1.23 11.20 30.62
CA ALA A 212 0.47 11.71 31.77
C ALA A 212 -0.19 13.09 31.52
N ASN A 213 0.35 13.89 30.60
CA ASN A 213 -0.20 15.18 30.18
C ASN A 213 -1.30 15.06 29.10
N GLY A 214 -1.77 13.84 28.80
CA GLY A 214 -2.80 13.58 27.79
C GLY A 214 -2.31 13.56 26.34
N THR A 215 -1.05 13.92 26.08
CA THR A 215 -0.45 13.82 24.73
C THR A 215 -0.14 12.37 24.35
N ARG A 216 0.01 12.10 23.06
CA ARG A 216 0.36 10.78 22.52
C ARG A 216 1.74 10.78 21.89
N SER A 217 2.44 9.66 21.95
CA SER A 217 3.76 9.50 21.37
C SER A 217 3.93 8.12 20.74
N LEU A 218 4.56 8.08 19.56
CA LEU A 218 4.90 6.84 18.88
C LEU A 218 6.26 6.34 19.34
N VAL A 219 6.32 5.09 19.77
CA VAL A 219 7.57 4.38 20.11
C VAL A 219 7.59 3.04 19.39
N VAL A 220 8.76 2.59 18.96
CA VAL A 220 8.94 1.25 18.40
C VAL A 220 9.82 0.45 19.34
N ALA A 221 9.23 -0.59 19.96
CA ALA A 221 9.97 -1.54 20.78
C ALA A 221 10.55 -2.65 19.91
N ALA A 222 11.82 -3.00 20.10
CA ALA A 222 12.45 -4.09 19.35
C ALA A 222 12.54 -5.36 20.19
N ILE A 223 11.86 -6.42 19.75
CA ILE A 223 12.03 -7.78 20.26
C ILE A 223 13.22 -8.38 19.52
N LYS A 224 14.34 -8.58 20.22
CA LYS A 224 15.57 -9.13 19.65
C LYS A 224 15.50 -10.65 19.60
N ASN A 225 16.12 -11.26 18.59
CA ASN A 225 16.19 -12.71 18.40
C ASN A 225 14.79 -13.37 18.48
N ALA A 226 13.80 -12.73 17.85
CA ALA A 226 12.41 -13.15 17.91
C ALA A 226 12.19 -14.54 17.29
N ASP A 227 13.06 -14.96 16.38
CA ASP A 227 13.13 -16.28 15.77
C ASP A 227 13.49 -17.40 16.76
N SER A 228 14.11 -17.07 17.89
CA SER A 228 14.46 -18.02 18.93
C SER A 228 13.43 -18.12 20.07
N MET A 229 12.31 -17.40 19.97
CA MET A 229 11.27 -17.32 21.01
C MET A 229 10.07 -18.23 20.71
N ASP A 230 9.46 -18.75 21.78
CA ASP A 230 8.25 -19.60 21.77
C ASP A 230 6.94 -18.80 21.95
#